data_AF-A0A958K433-F1
#
_entry.id   AF-A0A958K433-F1
#
_cell.length_a   1.000
_cell.length_b   1.000
_cell.length_c   1.000
_cell.angle_alpha   90.00
_cell.angle_beta   90.00
_cell.angle_gamma   90.00
#
_symmetry.space_group_name_H-M   'P 1'
#
loop_
_entity.id
_entity.type
_entity.pdbx_description
1 polymer ?
#
loop_
_entity_poly.entity_id
_entity_poly.type
_entity_poly.pdbx_seq_one_letter_code
_entity_poly.pdbx_strand_id
1 'polypeptide(L)'
;MREVFSISWSLIRIPRLFFSIFLLPIILSLFIVVIQLVVVSLVLQAMSPSINTPEAHLERTDKKEGVMRQLLLGQSEPYESLTICRWQTVRTANNQIVEVPPEGEGCKPDRLDVAVIVDDPINADVSEFVKHIKGNAERLHVCSTCSPDLVIRQDGKGASLHAHSFVSALLIPLIYNNDEIKKVILDVNTAFEDIATTFGSIYVHLPGFEAPISIDAARTHAGLIVNTITVLLIALWLTIKAHRNVLDYFARNGALMPMVASVGSKTFYRSIWFLTLFRVAIFLVAAIPMTVLFAYTESAADMDQGLFTASSIPDFAWMVTLTTGLGLAALISSIGELQHRHYLFSFLYRYASLVICIVGAILWLFTLLGGGDFVLFLRSALASLPVIGLTPVLLSPVFRPSLSVLALHTFLSLGLMWGILRYNQRWFAAHLEEL
;
A
#
# COMPACT_ATOMS: atom_id res chain seq x y z
N MET A 1 30.48 2.18 -21.68
CA MET A 1 29.97 2.84 -20.45
C MET A 1 30.15 4.35 -20.49
N ARG A 2 31.34 4.87 -20.84
CA ARG A 2 31.57 6.33 -20.94
C ARG A 2 30.59 7.06 -21.86
N GLU A 3 30.31 6.51 -23.05
CA GLU A 3 29.33 7.09 -23.99
C GLU A 3 27.92 7.09 -23.41
N VAL A 4 27.46 5.94 -22.90
CA VAL A 4 26.14 5.79 -22.24
C VAL A 4 25.95 6.83 -21.14
N PHE A 5 26.96 7.03 -20.31
CA PHE A 5 26.94 8.04 -19.25
C PHE A 5 26.87 9.46 -19.82
N SER A 6 27.69 9.77 -20.83
CA SER A 6 27.71 11.08 -21.49
C SER A 6 26.36 11.45 -22.11
N ILE A 7 25.72 10.50 -22.80
CA ILE A 7 24.40 10.70 -23.42
C ILE A 7 23.33 10.86 -22.33
N SER A 8 23.31 9.97 -21.34
CA SER A 8 22.39 10.06 -20.21
C SER A 8 22.48 11.42 -19.52
N TRP A 9 23.70 11.87 -19.24
CA TRP A 9 23.96 13.17 -18.64
C TRP A 9 23.50 14.34 -19.52
N SER A 10 23.71 14.23 -20.84
CA SER A 10 23.23 15.24 -21.79
C SER A 10 21.70 15.33 -21.82
N LEU A 11 21.01 14.19 -21.73
CA LEU A 11 19.54 14.16 -21.64
C LEU A 11 19.02 14.77 -20.33
N ILE A 12 19.71 14.55 -19.20
CA ILE A 12 19.38 15.17 -17.90
C ILE A 12 19.53 16.69 -17.96
N ARG A 13 20.48 17.23 -18.75
CA ARG A 13 20.69 18.68 -18.85
C ARG A 13 19.59 19.42 -19.60
N ILE A 14 18.76 18.73 -20.38
CA ILE A 14 17.66 19.35 -21.11
C ILE A 14 16.54 19.67 -20.11
N PRO A 15 16.21 20.95 -19.81
CA PRO A 15 15.35 21.28 -18.68
C PRO A 15 13.96 20.63 -18.74
N ARG A 16 13.31 20.67 -19.90
CA ARG A 16 11.99 20.04 -20.09
C ARG A 16 12.03 18.53 -19.83
N LEU A 17 13.07 17.85 -20.30
CA LEU A 17 13.27 16.43 -20.06
C LEU A 17 13.57 16.15 -18.60
N PHE A 18 14.42 16.94 -17.96
CA PHE A 18 14.69 16.84 -16.53
C PHE A 18 13.41 16.92 -15.69
N PHE A 19 12.60 17.97 -15.90
CA PHE A 19 11.36 18.15 -15.16
C PHE A 19 10.37 17.01 -15.41
N SER A 20 10.17 16.63 -16.67
CA SER A 20 9.18 15.60 -17.04
C SER A 20 9.60 14.17 -16.67
N ILE A 21 10.90 13.85 -16.75
CA ILE A 21 11.42 12.48 -16.60
C ILE A 21 11.91 12.21 -15.18
N PHE A 22 12.51 13.21 -14.54
CA PHE A 22 13.17 13.08 -13.24
C PHE A 22 12.38 13.77 -12.13
N LEU A 23 12.29 15.10 -12.18
CA LEU A 23 11.84 15.86 -11.02
C LEU A 23 10.38 15.58 -10.68
N LEU A 24 9.48 15.70 -11.65
CA LEU A 24 8.04 15.52 -11.41
C LEU A 24 7.70 14.10 -10.94
N PRO A 25 8.20 13.02 -11.58
CA PRO A 25 7.98 11.67 -11.06
C PRO A 25 8.54 11.48 -9.65
N ILE A 26 9.74 11.99 -9.34
CA ILE A 26 10.33 11.86 -7.99
C ILE A 26 9.46 12.60 -6.97
N ILE A 27 9.09 13.86 -7.21
CA ILE A 27 8.24 14.64 -6.30
C ILE A 27 6.89 13.93 -6.08
N LEU A 28 6.25 13.47 -7.17
CA LEU A 28 4.99 12.74 -7.07
C LEU A 28 5.16 11.44 -6.27
N SER A 29 6.26 10.70 -6.49
CA SER A 29 6.56 9.48 -5.73
C SER A 29 6.69 9.79 -4.24
N LEU A 30 7.47 10.82 -3.88
CA LEU A 30 7.68 11.21 -2.49
C LEU A 30 6.39 11.70 -1.84
N PHE A 31 5.57 12.45 -2.56
CA PHE A 31 4.25 12.88 -2.07
C PHE A 31 3.34 11.70 -1.78
N ILE A 32 3.30 10.69 -2.66
CA ILE A 32 2.52 9.47 -2.41
C ILE A 32 3.10 8.70 -1.21
N VAL A 33 4.43 8.60 -1.06
CA VAL A 33 5.07 7.99 0.11
C VAL A 33 4.66 8.71 1.40
N VAL A 34 4.61 10.04 1.41
CA VAL A 34 4.16 10.81 2.59
C VAL A 34 2.70 10.52 2.92
N ILE A 35 1.80 10.57 1.92
CA ILE A 35 0.38 10.20 2.13
C ILE A 35 0.27 8.80 2.70
N GLN A 36 1.03 7.87 2.11
CA GLN A 36 1.03 6.48 2.50
C GLN A 36 1.52 6.29 3.94
N LEU A 37 2.60 6.95 4.34
CA LEU A 37 3.11 6.92 5.71
C LEU A 37 2.05 7.44 6.70
N VAL A 38 1.35 8.52 6.35
CA VAL A 38 0.23 9.04 7.15
C VAL A 38 -0.89 8.01 7.28
N VAL A 39 -1.33 7.41 6.17
CA VAL A 39 -2.40 6.38 6.19
C VAL A 39 -1.98 5.16 6.99
N VAL A 40 -0.76 4.66 6.79
CA VAL A 40 -0.23 3.51 7.54
C VAL A 40 -0.11 3.85 9.03
N SER A 41 0.32 5.07 9.39
CA SER A 41 0.32 5.51 10.81
C SER A 41 -1.09 5.50 11.39
N LEU A 42 -2.08 6.04 10.68
CA LEU A 42 -3.47 6.02 11.13
C LEU A 42 -3.99 4.59 11.33
N VAL A 43 -3.69 3.68 10.38
CA VAL A 43 -4.08 2.26 10.48
C VAL A 43 -3.35 1.57 11.63
N LEU A 44 -2.04 1.76 11.75
CA LEU A 44 -1.26 1.16 12.84
C LEU A 44 -1.70 1.69 14.19
N GLN A 45 -2.04 2.97 14.31
CA GLN A 45 -2.56 3.54 15.55
C GLN A 45 -3.96 3.03 15.87
N ALA A 46 -4.81 2.78 14.86
CA ALA A 46 -6.10 2.13 15.06
C ALA A 46 -5.94 0.65 15.47
N MET A 47 -4.84 0.00 15.06
CA MET A 47 -4.54 -1.40 15.36
C MET A 47 -3.61 -1.61 16.54
N SER A 48 -2.92 -0.58 17.02
CA SER A 48 -1.96 -0.63 18.12
C SER A 48 -2.71 -0.35 19.42
N PRO A 49 -2.74 -1.30 20.35
CA PRO A 49 -3.05 -1.05 21.75
C PRO A 49 -1.90 -0.17 22.20
N SER A 50 -2.16 1.08 22.53
CA SER A 50 -1.10 1.87 23.11
C SER A 50 -0.70 1.24 24.44
N ILE A 51 0.61 1.07 24.62
CA ILE A 51 1.30 0.62 25.85
C ILE A 51 1.19 1.66 26.99
N ASN A 52 0.55 2.81 26.74
CA ASN A 52 0.16 3.73 27.80
C ASN A 52 -1.17 3.27 28.39
N THR A 53 -1.36 3.56 29.69
CA THR A 53 -2.58 3.28 30.44
C THR A 53 -3.84 3.41 29.58
N PRO A 54 -4.85 2.52 29.73
CA PRO A 54 -6.09 2.56 28.96
C PRO A 54 -6.68 3.97 28.81
N GLU A 55 -6.52 4.78 29.85
CA GLU A 55 -6.92 6.19 29.95
C GLU A 55 -6.19 7.12 28.96
N ALA A 56 -4.86 7.02 28.83
CA ALA A 56 -4.10 7.84 27.88
C ALA A 56 -4.37 7.46 26.42
N HIS A 57 -4.71 6.18 26.17
CA HIS A 57 -5.13 5.74 24.85
C HIS A 57 -6.53 6.24 24.49
N LEU A 58 -7.46 6.23 25.45
CA LEU A 58 -8.79 6.82 25.30
C LEU A 58 -8.69 8.32 25.00
N GLU A 59 -7.91 9.08 25.79
CA GLU A 59 -7.77 10.53 25.61
C GLU A 59 -7.14 10.90 24.25
N ARG A 60 -6.13 10.14 23.80
CA ARG A 60 -5.48 10.39 22.49
C ARG A 60 -6.36 10.00 21.31
N THR A 61 -7.15 8.94 21.46
CA THR A 61 -8.11 8.48 20.44
C THR A 61 -9.26 9.46 20.33
N ASP A 62 -9.80 9.93 21.46
CA ASP A 62 -10.87 10.93 21.53
C ASP A 62 -10.43 12.26 20.93
N LYS A 63 -9.19 12.70 21.16
CA LYS A 63 -8.65 13.92 20.55
C LYS A 63 -8.55 13.81 19.02
N LYS A 64 -8.15 12.65 18.49
CA LYS A 64 -8.01 12.42 17.04
C LYS A 64 -9.36 12.22 16.36
N GLU A 65 -10.25 11.46 16.98
CA GLU A 65 -11.65 11.36 16.55
C GLU A 65 -12.29 12.73 16.57
N GLY A 66 -12.00 13.57 17.56
CA GLY A 66 -12.42 14.96 17.60
C GLY A 66 -11.94 15.76 16.39
N VAL A 67 -10.69 15.59 15.95
CA VAL A 67 -10.19 16.24 14.72
C VAL A 67 -10.89 15.69 13.48
N MET A 68 -11.09 14.37 13.39
CA MET A 68 -11.73 13.76 12.22
C MET A 68 -13.23 14.12 12.14
N ARG A 69 -13.93 14.13 13.28
CA ARG A 69 -15.30 14.65 13.40
C ARG A 69 -15.34 16.14 13.07
N GLN A 70 -14.37 16.94 13.52
CA GLN A 70 -14.33 18.37 13.19
C GLN A 70 -14.15 18.59 11.68
N LEU A 71 -13.32 17.77 11.02
CA LEU A 71 -13.08 17.86 9.59
C LEU A 71 -14.29 17.38 8.76
N LEU A 72 -14.98 16.33 9.20
CA LEU A 72 -16.08 15.71 8.46
C LEU A 72 -17.44 16.33 8.80
N LEU A 73 -17.72 16.51 10.08
CA LEU A 73 -19.00 16.90 10.66
C LEU A 73 -19.02 18.36 11.14
N GLY A 74 -17.89 19.06 11.13
CA GLY A 74 -17.79 20.44 11.60
C GLY A 74 -17.75 20.61 13.13
N GLN A 75 -17.77 19.50 13.89
CA GLN A 75 -17.76 19.50 15.35
C GLN A 75 -16.82 18.43 15.91
N SER A 76 -16.17 18.69 17.04
CA SER A 76 -15.26 17.73 17.67
C SER A 76 -15.96 16.75 18.60
N GLU A 77 -17.06 17.16 19.20
CA GLU A 77 -17.82 16.35 20.15
C GLU A 77 -18.79 15.41 19.42
N PRO A 78 -19.08 14.23 20.00
CA PRO A 78 -20.09 13.33 19.44
C PRO A 78 -21.48 13.94 19.53
N TYR A 79 -22.37 13.60 18.59
CA TYR A 79 -23.77 14.03 18.66
C TYR A 79 -24.45 13.53 19.94
N GLU A 80 -25.13 14.42 20.68
CA GLU A 80 -25.83 14.07 21.93
C GLU A 80 -26.94 13.04 21.70
N SER A 81 -27.60 13.11 20.56
CA SER A 81 -28.68 12.20 20.16
C SER A 81 -28.62 11.87 18.68
N LEU A 82 -29.03 10.64 18.36
CA LEU A 82 -29.19 10.18 16.98
C LEU A 82 -30.68 10.29 16.62
N THR A 83 -31.01 11.08 15.62
CA THR A 83 -32.40 11.21 15.15
C THR A 83 -32.72 10.04 14.23
N ILE A 84 -33.72 9.23 14.61
CA ILE A 84 -34.14 8.07 13.81
C ILE A 84 -35.34 8.47 12.95
N CYS A 85 -35.13 8.54 11.64
CA CYS A 85 -36.13 8.93 10.66
C CYS A 85 -36.69 7.67 9.98
N ARG A 86 -37.86 7.21 10.43
CA ARG A 86 -38.56 6.07 9.82
C ARG A 86 -39.46 6.56 8.70
N TRP A 87 -39.13 6.17 7.47
CA TRP A 87 -39.88 6.55 6.29
C TRP A 87 -41.21 5.80 6.23
N GLN A 88 -42.20 6.43 5.61
CA GLN A 88 -43.54 5.85 5.46
C GLN A 88 -43.87 5.65 4.00
N THR A 89 -44.54 4.53 3.74
CA THR A 89 -45.02 4.19 2.41
C THR A 89 -46.42 4.76 2.23
N VAL A 90 -46.55 5.82 1.42
CA VAL A 90 -47.82 6.51 1.18
C VAL A 90 -48.32 6.23 -0.22
N ARG A 91 -49.63 6.01 -0.35
CA ARG A 91 -50.27 5.86 -1.65
C ARG A 91 -50.61 7.24 -2.21
N THR A 92 -49.97 7.59 -3.30
CA THR A 92 -50.21 8.86 -4.00
C THR A 92 -51.58 8.88 -4.68
N ALA A 93 -52.05 10.07 -5.07
CA ALA A 93 -53.31 10.26 -5.81
C ALA A 93 -53.38 9.44 -7.12
N ASN A 94 -52.22 9.08 -7.70
CA ASN A 94 -52.11 8.25 -8.90
C ASN A 94 -52.07 6.74 -8.59
N ASN A 95 -52.42 6.32 -7.37
CA ASN A 95 -52.38 4.93 -6.91
C ASN A 95 -50.97 4.30 -6.87
N GLN A 96 -49.91 5.11 -7.06
CA GLN A 96 -48.52 4.68 -6.92
C GLN A 96 -48.11 4.68 -5.46
N ILE A 97 -47.37 3.66 -5.07
CA ILE A 97 -46.78 3.50 -3.75
C ILE A 97 -45.44 4.26 -3.77
N VAL A 98 -45.33 5.32 -2.98
CA VAL A 98 -44.10 6.13 -2.87
C VAL A 98 -43.69 6.21 -1.42
N GLU A 99 -42.39 6.06 -1.18
CA GLU A 99 -41.81 6.22 0.14
C GLU A 99 -41.51 7.69 0.40
N VAL A 100 -41.99 8.21 1.54
CA VAL A 100 -41.79 9.61 1.94
C VAL A 100 -41.16 9.69 3.34
N PRO A 101 -40.25 10.65 3.57
CA PRO A 101 -39.72 10.90 4.91
C PRO A 101 -40.83 11.40 5.84
N PRO A 102 -40.68 11.22 7.16
CA PRO A 102 -41.63 11.76 8.14
C PRO A 102 -41.69 13.30 8.08
N GLU A 103 -42.84 13.87 8.43
CA GLU A 103 -43.08 15.31 8.36
C GLU A 103 -42.15 16.09 9.31
N GLY A 104 -41.25 16.89 8.74
CA GLY A 104 -40.33 17.76 9.47
C GLY A 104 -39.01 17.98 8.71
N GLU A 105 -38.45 19.20 8.78
CA GLU A 105 -37.17 19.50 8.10
C GLU A 105 -36.00 18.63 8.62
N GLY A 106 -36.09 18.15 9.86
CA GLY A 106 -35.06 17.34 10.51
C GLY A 106 -34.89 15.91 9.97
N CYS A 107 -35.75 15.43 9.08
CA CYS A 107 -35.65 14.09 8.48
C CYS A 107 -35.42 14.10 6.95
N LYS A 108 -35.04 15.26 6.41
CA LYS A 108 -34.55 15.32 5.04
C LYS A 108 -33.15 14.69 4.97
N PRO A 109 -32.87 13.77 4.02
CA PRO A 109 -31.54 13.22 3.84
C PRO A 109 -30.52 14.31 3.56
N ASP A 110 -29.43 14.30 4.30
CA ASP A 110 -28.26 15.12 4.06
C ASP A 110 -27.01 14.26 3.79
N ARG A 111 -25.93 14.91 3.38
CA ARG A 111 -24.62 14.30 3.27
C ARG A 111 -24.18 13.86 4.67
N LEU A 112 -23.55 12.69 4.77
CA LEU A 112 -23.08 12.09 6.02
C LEU A 112 -24.15 11.43 6.90
N ASP A 113 -25.42 11.47 6.48
CA ASP A 113 -26.45 10.64 7.08
C ASP A 113 -26.25 9.15 6.74
N VAL A 114 -26.73 8.28 7.62
CA VAL A 114 -26.71 6.83 7.41
C VAL A 114 -28.12 6.34 7.10
N ALA A 115 -28.28 5.49 6.09
CA ALA A 115 -29.54 4.77 5.85
C ALA A 115 -29.42 3.28 6.19
N VAL A 116 -30.51 2.71 6.69
CA VAL A 116 -30.74 1.28 6.83
C VAL A 116 -31.89 0.91 5.91
N ILE A 117 -31.58 0.13 4.87
CA ILE A 117 -32.52 -0.37 3.89
C ILE A 117 -33.15 -1.67 4.38
N VAL A 118 -34.46 -1.62 4.59
CA VAL A 118 -35.31 -2.71 5.09
C VAL A 118 -36.66 -2.71 4.37
N ASP A 119 -37.29 -3.89 4.30
CA ASP A 119 -38.59 -4.05 3.64
C ASP A 119 -39.74 -3.35 4.39
N ASP A 120 -39.67 -3.29 5.73
CA ASP A 120 -40.65 -2.61 6.59
C ASP A 120 -39.97 -1.55 7.49
N PRO A 121 -39.82 -0.31 7.00
CA PRO A 121 -39.13 0.74 7.73
C PRO A 121 -39.77 1.15 9.06
N ILE A 122 -41.09 0.95 9.19
CA ILE A 122 -41.85 1.36 10.37
C ILE A 122 -41.55 0.41 11.53
N ASN A 123 -41.55 -0.90 11.27
CA ASN A 123 -41.43 -1.92 12.31
C ASN A 123 -40.02 -2.52 12.44
N ALA A 124 -39.08 -2.19 11.56
CA ALA A 124 -37.72 -2.73 11.63
C ALA A 124 -37.03 -2.39 12.96
N ASP A 125 -36.47 -3.40 13.62
CA ASP A 125 -35.56 -3.20 14.74
C ASP A 125 -34.20 -2.74 14.21
N VAL A 126 -33.80 -1.53 14.60
CA VAL A 126 -32.51 -0.94 14.22
C VAL A 126 -31.62 -0.70 15.43
N SER A 127 -31.97 -1.26 16.60
CA SER A 127 -31.25 -1.07 17.86
C SER A 127 -29.76 -1.41 17.75
N GLU A 128 -29.43 -2.48 17.03
CA GLU A 128 -28.04 -2.91 16.78
C GLU A 128 -27.27 -1.87 15.95
N PHE A 129 -27.87 -1.31 14.90
CA PHE A 129 -27.22 -0.27 14.09
C PHE A 129 -27.09 1.05 14.84
N VAL A 130 -28.13 1.44 15.59
CA VAL A 130 -28.13 2.64 16.44
C VAL A 130 -26.96 2.59 17.40
N LYS A 131 -26.67 1.42 17.98
CA LYS A 131 -25.55 1.21 18.89
C LYS A 131 -24.22 1.68 18.29
N HIS A 132 -23.95 1.32 17.04
CA HIS A 132 -22.70 1.60 16.35
C HIS A 132 -22.63 3.03 15.78
N ILE A 133 -23.77 3.59 15.38
CA ILE A 133 -23.85 4.88 14.67
C ILE A 133 -23.97 6.07 15.64
N LYS A 134 -24.54 5.86 16.83
CA LYS A 134 -24.79 6.91 17.82
C LYS A 134 -23.49 7.68 18.13
N GLY A 135 -23.58 9.01 18.10
CA GLY A 135 -22.46 9.92 18.34
C GLY A 135 -21.66 10.29 17.08
N ASN A 136 -21.72 9.49 16.01
CA ASN A 136 -20.92 9.70 14.79
C ASN A 136 -21.75 10.08 13.55
N ALA A 137 -23.07 10.06 13.65
CA ALA A 137 -23.98 10.61 12.64
C ALA A 137 -25.13 11.35 13.34
N GLU A 138 -25.65 12.39 12.68
CA GLU A 138 -26.79 13.17 13.20
C GLU A 138 -28.10 12.39 13.04
N ARG A 139 -28.27 11.71 11.89
CA ARG A 139 -29.52 11.07 11.49
C ARG A 139 -29.29 9.65 10.96
N LEU A 140 -30.23 8.78 11.32
CA LEU A 140 -30.37 7.44 10.81
C LEU A 140 -31.70 7.32 10.08
N HIS A 141 -31.66 7.16 8.75
CA HIS A 141 -32.84 6.93 7.94
C HIS A 141 -33.14 5.43 7.89
N VAL A 142 -34.35 5.04 8.27
CA VAL A 142 -34.84 3.68 8.05
C VAL A 142 -35.81 3.76 6.89
N CYS A 143 -35.47 3.11 5.78
CA CYS A 143 -36.19 3.26 4.52
C CYS A 143 -36.10 1.98 3.68
N SER A 144 -36.79 1.91 2.55
CA SER A 144 -36.72 0.81 1.57
C SER A 144 -36.00 1.23 0.29
N THR A 145 -36.03 2.52 -0.05
CA THR A 145 -35.53 3.04 -1.33
C THR A 145 -34.62 4.27 -1.23
N CYS A 146 -34.38 4.80 -0.03
CA CYS A 146 -33.54 5.98 0.12
C CYS A 146 -32.05 5.69 -0.17
N SER A 147 -31.33 6.71 -0.66
CA SER A 147 -29.94 6.58 -1.14
C SER A 147 -29.03 7.71 -0.64
N PRO A 148 -28.80 7.86 0.68
CA PRO A 148 -27.75 8.74 1.17
C PRO A 148 -26.35 8.19 0.85
N ASP A 149 -25.32 8.93 1.23
CA ASP A 149 -23.92 8.59 0.94
C ASP A 149 -23.44 7.32 1.66
N LEU A 150 -24.06 6.90 2.78
CA LEU A 150 -23.76 5.66 3.50
C LEU A 150 -25.03 4.82 3.71
N VAL A 151 -25.04 3.59 3.20
CA VAL A 151 -26.23 2.73 3.17
C VAL A 151 -25.92 1.34 3.74
N ILE A 152 -26.69 0.90 4.73
CA ILE A 152 -26.68 -0.44 5.29
C ILE A 152 -27.84 -1.21 4.66
N ARG A 153 -27.55 -2.24 3.87
CA ARG A 153 -28.57 -3.14 3.30
C ARG A 153 -28.63 -4.42 4.10
N GLN A 154 -29.82 -4.77 4.59
CA GLN A 154 -30.06 -6.02 5.27
C GLN A 154 -30.64 -7.04 4.27
N ASP A 155 -29.75 -7.79 3.63
CA ASP A 155 -30.16 -8.92 2.81
C ASP A 155 -30.24 -10.13 3.75
N GLY A 156 -31.15 -11.09 3.55
CA GLY A 156 -31.36 -12.23 4.47
C GLY A 156 -30.16 -13.14 4.79
N LYS A 157 -28.95 -12.79 4.32
CA LYS A 157 -27.64 -13.41 4.63
C LYS A 157 -26.76 -12.56 5.58
N GLY A 158 -27.20 -11.35 5.97
CA GLY A 158 -26.46 -10.42 6.82
C GLY A 158 -26.56 -8.96 6.35
N ALA A 159 -26.08 -8.03 7.17
CA ALA A 159 -26.01 -6.62 6.82
C ALA A 159 -24.77 -6.33 5.96
N SER A 160 -24.91 -5.47 4.95
CA SER A 160 -23.82 -4.99 4.10
C SER A 160 -23.78 -3.46 4.09
N LEU A 161 -22.59 -2.88 4.26
CA LEU A 161 -22.37 -1.44 4.29
C LEU A 161 -21.84 -0.95 2.94
N HIS A 162 -22.52 0.02 2.34
CA HIS A 162 -22.20 0.59 1.03
C HIS A 162 -21.91 2.09 1.19
N ALA A 163 -20.72 2.54 0.82
CA ALA A 163 -20.36 3.95 0.78
C ALA A 163 -20.37 4.45 -0.67
N HIS A 164 -21.26 5.39 -0.97
CA HIS A 164 -21.43 5.99 -2.31
C HIS A 164 -20.61 7.26 -2.53
N SER A 165 -19.89 7.74 -1.50
CA SER A 165 -18.97 8.86 -1.61
C SER A 165 -17.66 8.61 -0.85
N PHE A 166 -16.59 9.31 -1.25
CA PHE A 166 -15.32 9.26 -0.52
C PHE A 166 -15.47 9.80 0.92
N VAL A 167 -16.32 10.81 1.12
CA VAL A 167 -16.55 11.42 2.43
C VAL A 167 -17.30 10.45 3.36
N SER A 168 -18.26 9.68 2.86
CA SER A 168 -18.93 8.64 3.65
C SER A 168 -18.04 7.43 3.93
N ALA A 169 -17.09 7.10 3.05
CA ALA A 169 -16.07 6.09 3.36
C ALA A 169 -15.21 6.50 4.57
N LEU A 170 -14.97 7.80 4.77
CA LEU A 170 -14.25 8.32 5.95
C LEU A 170 -15.08 8.31 7.24
N LEU A 171 -16.40 8.12 7.18
CA LEU A 171 -17.24 7.90 8.37
C LEU A 171 -17.14 6.47 8.90
N ILE A 172 -16.81 5.50 8.04
CA ILE A 172 -16.76 4.07 8.42
C ILE A 172 -15.81 3.84 9.61
N PRO A 173 -14.58 4.40 9.64
CA PRO A 173 -13.71 4.27 10.81
C PRO A 173 -14.33 4.84 12.08
N LEU A 174 -15.08 5.94 12.02
CA LEU A 174 -15.75 6.53 13.19
C LEU A 174 -16.86 5.59 13.71
N ILE A 175 -17.65 5.01 12.82
CA ILE A 175 -18.72 4.05 13.16
C ILE A 175 -18.13 2.74 13.74
N TYR A 176 -17.01 2.27 13.18
CA TYR A 176 -16.31 1.08 13.68
C TYR A 176 -15.61 1.31 15.02
N ASN A 177 -15.19 2.53 15.33
CA ASN A 177 -14.50 2.87 16.58
C ASN A 177 -15.48 3.29 17.68
N ASN A 178 -16.55 2.50 17.88
CA ASN A 178 -17.51 2.69 18.95
C ASN A 178 -16.97 2.21 20.30
N ASP A 179 -17.44 2.80 21.41
CA ASP A 179 -17.08 2.46 22.79
C ASP A 179 -17.15 0.96 23.11
N GLU A 180 -18.08 0.21 22.52
CA GLU A 180 -18.14 -1.24 22.74
C GLU A 180 -17.04 -2.03 22.01
N ILE A 181 -16.74 -1.67 20.78
CA ILE A 181 -15.62 -2.27 20.04
C ILE A 181 -14.31 -1.86 20.72
N LYS A 182 -14.20 -0.61 21.19
CA LYS A 182 -13.10 -0.15 22.05
C LYS A 182 -12.98 -1.01 23.30
N LYS A 183 -14.08 -1.34 24.00
CA LYS A 183 -14.07 -2.24 25.16
C LYS A 183 -13.62 -3.65 24.82
N VAL A 184 -14.13 -4.27 23.76
CA VAL A 184 -13.71 -5.61 23.33
C VAL A 184 -12.23 -5.61 22.94
N ILE A 185 -11.77 -4.60 22.21
CA ILE A 185 -10.36 -4.42 21.87
C ILE A 185 -9.52 -4.24 23.14
N LEU A 186 -9.97 -3.41 24.09
CA LEU A 186 -9.32 -3.22 25.38
C LEU A 186 -9.23 -4.53 26.16
N ASP A 187 -10.31 -5.31 26.27
CA ASP A 187 -10.36 -6.60 26.96
C ASP A 187 -9.43 -7.64 26.31
N VAL A 188 -9.37 -7.67 24.98
CA VAL A 188 -8.43 -8.52 24.24
C VAL A 188 -7.00 -8.06 24.49
N ASN A 189 -6.75 -6.76 24.50
CA ASN A 189 -5.41 -6.21 24.71
C ASN A 189 -4.92 -6.42 26.14
N THR A 190 -5.76 -6.24 27.16
CA THR A 190 -5.43 -6.59 28.54
C THR A 190 -5.18 -8.08 28.68
N ALA A 191 -5.93 -8.94 28.00
CA ALA A 191 -5.63 -10.38 27.98
C ALA A 191 -4.26 -10.67 27.33
N PHE A 192 -3.88 -9.96 26.25
CA PHE A 192 -2.55 -10.09 25.66
C PHE A 192 -1.45 -9.51 26.56
N GLU A 193 -1.70 -8.41 27.28
CA GLU A 193 -0.77 -7.85 28.27
C GLU A 193 -0.60 -8.79 29.48
N ASP A 194 -1.67 -9.42 29.94
CA ASP A 194 -1.60 -10.44 31.00
C ASP A 194 -0.75 -11.64 30.56
N ILE A 195 -0.89 -12.06 29.31
CA ILE A 195 -0.02 -13.08 28.71
C ILE A 195 1.43 -12.57 28.63
N ALA A 196 1.66 -11.34 28.15
CA ALA A 196 3.00 -10.76 28.01
C ALA A 196 3.69 -10.54 29.37
N THR A 197 2.97 -10.13 30.41
CA THR A 197 3.49 -10.00 31.78
C THR A 197 3.77 -11.36 32.42
N THR A 198 2.97 -12.39 32.08
CA THR A 198 3.16 -13.75 32.58
C THR A 198 4.33 -14.47 31.92
N PHE A 199 4.48 -14.34 30.60
CA PHE A 199 5.47 -15.08 29.80
C PHE A 199 6.70 -14.25 29.38
N GLY A 200 6.68 -12.94 29.60
CA GLY A 200 7.69 -12.01 29.10
C GLY A 200 7.62 -11.84 27.57
N SER A 201 8.66 -11.24 26.99
CA SER A 201 8.79 -11.07 25.54
C SER A 201 8.84 -12.42 24.83
N ILE A 202 7.91 -12.66 23.90
CA ILE A 202 7.81 -13.92 23.17
C ILE A 202 8.67 -13.86 21.90
N TYR A 203 9.61 -14.81 21.79
CA TYR A 203 10.51 -14.93 20.66
C TYR A 203 10.19 -16.18 19.84
N VAL A 204 10.03 -16.02 18.53
CA VAL A 204 9.88 -17.11 17.58
C VAL A 204 11.27 -17.44 17.01
N HIS A 205 11.77 -18.62 17.36
CA HIS A 205 12.99 -19.18 16.76
C HIS A 205 12.62 -19.94 15.49
N LEU A 206 12.93 -19.35 14.34
CA LEU A 206 12.75 -19.99 13.05
C LEU A 206 14.12 -20.47 12.52
N PRO A 207 14.26 -21.73 12.07
CA PRO A 207 15.53 -22.23 11.55
C PRO A 207 15.95 -21.44 10.30
N GLY A 208 17.23 -21.06 10.20
CA GLY A 208 17.82 -20.38 9.04
C GLY A 208 17.82 -18.86 9.08
N PHE A 209 17.31 -18.27 10.15
CA PHE A 209 17.43 -16.84 10.40
C PHE A 209 18.52 -16.58 11.43
N GLU A 210 19.22 -15.45 11.30
CA GLU A 210 20.36 -15.12 12.16
C GLU A 210 19.94 -14.72 13.58
N ALA A 211 18.70 -14.26 13.76
CA ALA A 211 18.16 -13.82 15.04
C ALA A 211 16.71 -14.31 15.24
N PRO A 212 16.27 -14.53 16.49
CA PRO A 212 14.87 -14.80 16.79
C PRO A 212 13.99 -13.58 16.49
N ILE A 213 12.74 -13.84 16.13
CA ILE A 213 11.75 -12.80 15.82
C ILE A 213 10.92 -12.52 17.07
N SER A 214 10.97 -11.31 17.62
CA SER A 214 10.04 -10.89 18.67
C SER A 214 8.64 -10.74 18.08
N ILE A 215 7.62 -11.35 18.69
CA ILE A 215 6.22 -11.20 18.28
C ILE A 215 5.77 -9.74 18.44
N ASP A 216 6.22 -9.09 19.51
CA ASP A 216 5.93 -7.68 19.78
C ASP A 216 6.52 -6.80 18.68
N ALA A 217 7.76 -7.07 18.28
CA ALA A 217 8.41 -6.41 17.16
C ALA A 217 7.70 -6.72 15.83
N ALA A 218 7.25 -7.96 15.60
CA ALA A 218 6.57 -8.37 14.37
C ALA A 218 5.29 -7.57 14.11
N ARG A 219 4.56 -7.18 15.16
CA ARG A 219 3.38 -6.29 15.04
C ARG A 219 3.77 -4.91 14.53
N THR A 220 4.76 -4.28 15.16
CA THR A 220 5.29 -2.97 14.74
C THR A 220 5.89 -3.04 13.33
N HIS A 221 6.50 -4.17 13.00
CA HIS A 221 7.07 -4.42 11.67
C HIS A 221 6.02 -4.69 10.60
N ALA A 222 4.82 -5.20 10.93
CA ALA A 222 3.76 -5.41 9.94
C ALA A 222 3.40 -4.11 9.21
N GLY A 223 3.37 -3.00 9.95
CA GLY A 223 3.20 -1.66 9.38
C GLY A 223 4.30 -1.26 8.42
N LEU A 224 5.55 -1.46 8.84
CA LEU A 224 6.73 -1.22 8.00
C LEU A 224 6.69 -2.08 6.72
N ILE A 225 6.25 -3.35 6.83
CA ILE A 225 6.12 -4.28 5.72
C ILE A 225 5.09 -3.78 4.71
N VAL A 226 3.86 -3.49 5.16
CA VAL A 226 2.79 -2.97 4.29
C VAL A 226 3.23 -1.67 3.63
N ASN A 227 3.92 -0.81 4.38
CA ASN A 227 4.45 0.44 3.86
C ASN A 227 5.52 0.17 2.77
N THR A 228 6.48 -0.71 3.04
CA THR A 228 7.55 -1.04 2.10
C THR A 228 7.00 -1.66 0.81
N ILE A 229 6.03 -2.57 0.91
CA ILE A 229 5.33 -3.17 -0.25
C ILE A 229 4.62 -2.10 -1.08
N THR A 230 3.93 -1.16 -0.44
CA THR A 230 3.19 -0.12 -1.14
C THR A 230 4.14 0.86 -1.85
N VAL A 231 5.22 1.29 -1.17
CA VAL A 231 6.29 2.12 -1.76
C VAL A 231 6.86 1.45 -3.00
N LEU A 232 7.03 0.13 -2.94
CA LEU A 232 7.55 -0.67 -4.04
C LEU A 232 6.60 -0.77 -5.24
N LEU A 233 5.31 -0.98 -5.00
CA LEU A 233 4.31 -0.97 -6.05
C LEU A 233 4.26 0.39 -6.76
N ILE A 234 4.32 1.48 -6.00
CA ILE A 234 4.41 2.85 -6.52
C ILE A 234 5.69 3.04 -7.31
N ALA A 235 6.83 2.59 -6.80
CA ALA A 235 8.13 2.68 -7.46
C ALA A 235 8.12 1.96 -8.81
N LEU A 236 7.63 0.72 -8.85
CA LEU A 236 7.51 -0.07 -10.08
C LEU A 236 6.57 0.61 -11.07
N TRP A 237 5.40 1.06 -10.63
CA TRP A 237 4.42 1.73 -11.48
C TRP A 237 4.96 3.02 -12.09
N LEU A 238 5.57 3.89 -11.28
CA LEU A 238 6.17 5.13 -11.75
C LEU A 238 7.37 4.88 -12.67
N THR A 239 8.12 3.81 -12.43
CA THR A 239 9.25 3.43 -13.26
C THR A 239 8.80 3.09 -14.68
N ILE A 240 7.76 2.27 -14.80
CA ILE A 240 7.15 1.89 -16.08
C ILE A 240 6.59 3.13 -16.80
N LYS A 241 5.76 3.93 -16.10
CA LYS A 241 5.10 5.09 -16.70
C LYS A 241 6.10 6.10 -17.24
N ALA A 242 7.15 6.37 -16.48
CA ALA A 242 8.11 7.38 -16.89
C ALA A 242 9.11 6.88 -17.93
N HIS A 243 9.43 5.58 -18.01
CA HIS A 243 10.19 5.02 -19.14
C HIS A 243 9.43 5.22 -20.46
N ARG A 244 8.13 4.93 -20.47
CA ARG A 244 7.25 5.15 -21.62
C ARG A 244 7.16 6.63 -22.01
N ASN A 245 7.02 7.53 -21.03
CA ASN A 245 6.98 8.97 -21.30
C ASN A 245 8.26 9.49 -21.98
N VAL A 246 9.44 8.92 -21.70
CA VAL A 246 10.69 9.31 -22.40
C VAL A 246 10.61 8.97 -23.88
N LEU A 247 10.19 7.74 -24.19
CA LEU A 247 10.06 7.27 -25.57
C LEU A 247 8.97 8.06 -26.30
N ASP A 248 7.82 8.26 -25.67
CA ASP A 248 6.72 9.06 -26.22
C ASP A 248 7.15 10.52 -26.47
N TYR A 249 7.96 11.11 -25.59
CA TYR A 249 8.48 12.45 -25.81
C TYR A 249 9.33 12.53 -27.07
N PHE A 250 10.29 11.62 -27.26
CA PHE A 250 11.14 11.64 -28.45
C PHE A 250 10.35 11.32 -29.72
N ALA A 251 9.38 10.40 -29.64
CA ALA A 251 8.50 10.05 -30.75
C ALA A 251 7.65 11.25 -31.19
N ARG A 252 6.96 11.91 -30.24
CA ARG A 252 6.08 13.06 -30.54
C ARG A 252 6.81 14.26 -31.11
N ASN A 253 8.09 14.43 -30.78
CA ASN A 253 8.92 15.51 -31.31
C ASN A 253 9.67 15.13 -32.61
N GLY A 254 9.44 13.94 -33.16
CA GLY A 254 10.17 13.46 -34.34
C GLY A 254 11.67 13.31 -34.14
N ALA A 255 12.13 13.32 -32.88
CA ALA A 255 13.55 13.34 -32.51
C ALA A 255 14.11 11.93 -32.22
N LEU A 256 13.23 10.93 -32.11
CA LEU A 256 13.60 9.56 -31.78
C LEU A 256 14.53 8.93 -32.82
N MET A 257 14.12 8.91 -34.09
CA MET A 257 14.91 8.34 -35.19
C MET A 257 16.25 9.08 -35.42
N PRO A 258 16.31 10.43 -35.44
CA PRO A 258 17.57 11.16 -35.53
C PRO A 258 18.54 10.88 -34.37
N MET A 259 18.04 10.76 -33.13
CA MET A 259 18.87 10.41 -31.98
C MET A 259 19.42 9.00 -32.09
N VAL A 260 18.58 8.05 -32.49
CA VAL A 260 18.98 6.64 -32.65
C VAL A 260 19.98 6.49 -33.78
N ALA A 261 19.82 7.21 -34.88
CA ALA A 261 20.74 7.21 -36.02
C ALA A 261 22.10 7.82 -35.67
N SER A 262 22.12 8.93 -34.92
CA SER A 262 23.37 9.63 -34.56
C SER A 262 24.17 8.94 -33.45
N VAL A 263 23.50 8.34 -32.48
CA VAL A 263 24.13 7.76 -31.28
C VAL A 263 24.28 6.24 -31.38
N GLY A 264 23.53 5.61 -32.28
CA GLY A 264 23.37 4.16 -32.37
C GLY A 264 22.32 3.64 -31.39
N SER A 265 21.43 2.78 -31.88
CA SER A 265 20.31 2.20 -31.12
C SER A 265 20.75 1.62 -29.77
N LYS A 266 21.81 0.80 -29.77
CA LYS A 266 22.33 0.15 -28.55
C LYS A 266 22.71 1.16 -27.47
N THR A 267 23.40 2.23 -27.84
CA THR A 267 23.92 3.21 -26.88
C THR A 267 22.81 4.12 -26.38
N PHE A 268 21.90 4.54 -27.27
CA PHE A 268 20.71 5.30 -26.90
C PHE A 268 19.85 4.55 -25.87
N TYR A 269 19.55 3.27 -26.11
CA TYR A 269 18.75 2.47 -25.19
C TYR A 269 19.38 2.22 -23.84
N ARG A 270 20.66 1.88 -23.83
CA ARG A 270 21.39 1.73 -22.57
C ARG A 270 21.38 3.02 -21.76
N SER A 271 21.33 4.17 -22.43
CA SER A 271 21.24 5.48 -21.78
C SER A 271 19.87 5.70 -21.15
N ILE A 272 18.77 5.42 -21.86
CA ILE A 272 17.41 5.50 -21.27
C ILE A 272 17.26 4.54 -20.09
N TRP A 273 17.80 3.32 -20.20
CA TRP A 273 17.80 2.35 -19.11
C TRP A 273 18.61 2.82 -17.91
N PHE A 274 19.80 3.35 -18.15
CA PHE A 274 20.63 3.93 -17.11
C PHE A 274 19.90 5.06 -16.38
N LEU A 275 19.22 5.96 -17.11
CA LEU A 275 18.40 7.02 -16.52
C LEU A 275 17.26 6.48 -15.66
N THR A 276 16.60 5.42 -16.15
CA THR A 276 15.49 4.76 -15.44
C THR A 276 15.98 4.16 -14.12
N LEU A 277 17.08 3.39 -14.15
CA LEU A 277 17.68 2.78 -12.97
C LEU A 277 18.22 3.84 -11.98
N PHE A 278 18.87 4.89 -12.50
CA PHE A 278 19.38 5.98 -11.68
C PHE A 278 18.24 6.70 -10.93
N ARG A 279 17.11 6.92 -11.59
CA ARG A 279 15.93 7.50 -10.93
C ARG A 279 15.37 6.59 -9.84
N VAL A 280 15.26 5.28 -10.09
CA VAL A 280 14.81 4.31 -9.06
C VAL A 280 15.75 4.34 -7.86
N ALA A 281 17.06 4.36 -8.10
CA ALA A 281 18.05 4.48 -7.03
C ALA A 281 17.85 5.76 -6.22
N ILE A 282 17.69 6.93 -6.86
CA ILE A 282 17.41 8.19 -6.15
C ILE A 282 16.12 8.09 -5.33
N PHE A 283 15.06 7.54 -5.90
CA PHE A 283 13.78 7.37 -5.20
C PHE A 283 13.94 6.49 -3.96
N LEU A 284 14.60 5.33 -4.07
CA LEU A 284 14.82 4.42 -2.94
C LEU A 284 15.70 5.08 -1.86
N VAL A 285 16.76 5.79 -2.27
CA VAL A 285 17.62 6.55 -1.35
C VAL A 285 16.85 7.65 -0.60
N ALA A 286 15.78 8.19 -1.17
CA ALA A 286 14.93 9.17 -0.48
C ALA A 286 13.80 8.51 0.34
N ALA A 287 13.15 7.49 -0.22
CA ALA A 287 11.97 6.85 0.37
C ALA A 287 12.30 5.96 1.57
N ILE A 288 13.44 5.26 1.55
CA ILE A 288 13.82 4.34 2.62
C ILE A 288 14.15 5.12 3.90
N PRO A 289 15.04 6.14 3.89
CA PRO A 289 15.28 6.95 5.09
C PRO A 289 14.01 7.63 5.61
N MET A 290 13.14 8.15 4.74
CA MET A 290 11.86 8.71 5.20
C MET A 290 10.99 7.66 5.89
N THR A 291 10.88 6.46 5.32
CA THR A 291 10.10 5.37 5.90
C THR A 291 10.66 4.94 7.26
N VAL A 292 11.99 4.87 7.36
CA VAL A 292 12.69 4.49 8.59
C VAL A 292 12.57 5.58 9.65
N LEU A 293 12.83 6.84 9.31
CA LEU A 293 12.66 7.98 10.21
C LEU A 293 11.23 8.07 10.74
N PHE A 294 10.25 7.87 9.87
CA PHE A 294 8.84 7.89 10.25
C PHE A 294 8.48 6.74 11.21
N ALA A 295 8.97 5.53 10.93
CA ALA A 295 8.82 4.39 11.84
C ALA A 295 9.44 4.69 13.22
N TYR A 296 10.64 5.27 13.24
CA TYR A 296 11.30 5.70 14.48
C TYR A 296 10.49 6.75 15.25
N THR A 297 9.93 7.76 14.57
CA THR A 297 9.16 8.82 15.26
C THR A 297 7.85 8.34 15.85
N GLU A 298 7.18 7.36 15.23
CA GLU A 298 5.90 6.83 15.71
C GLU A 298 6.08 5.73 16.77
N SER A 299 7.20 4.98 16.74
CA SER A 299 7.43 3.88 17.68
C SER A 299 8.59 4.12 18.67
N ALA A 300 8.98 5.39 18.88
CA ALA A 300 10.09 5.80 19.74
C ALA A 300 10.01 5.34 21.22
N ALA A 301 8.89 4.76 21.65
CA ALA A 301 8.78 4.13 22.97
C ALA A 301 9.38 2.71 23.03
N ASP A 302 9.32 1.93 21.93
CA ASP A 302 9.61 0.48 21.96
C ASP A 302 10.44 -0.06 20.78
N MET A 303 10.80 0.77 19.79
CA MET A 303 11.74 0.33 18.76
C MET A 303 13.14 0.30 19.34
N ASP A 304 13.53 -0.88 19.81
CA ASP A 304 14.91 -1.20 20.12
C ASP A 304 15.81 -0.74 18.96
N GLN A 305 16.88 -0.01 19.28
CA GLN A 305 17.73 0.71 18.33
C GLN A 305 18.40 -0.22 17.29
N GLY A 306 18.27 -1.54 17.45
CA GLY A 306 18.94 -2.57 16.68
C GLY A 306 18.48 -2.79 15.24
N LEU A 307 17.55 -2.00 14.68
CA LEU A 307 17.15 -2.17 13.27
C LEU A 307 18.18 -1.64 12.26
N PHE A 308 19.05 -0.70 12.66
CA PHE A 308 20.06 -0.08 11.78
C PHE A 308 21.40 0.28 12.46
N THR A 309 21.67 -0.19 13.68
CA THR A 309 22.81 0.33 14.50
C THR A 309 23.92 -0.66 14.82
N ALA A 310 23.77 -1.97 14.60
CA ALA A 310 24.77 -2.95 15.04
C ALA A 310 25.84 -3.33 13.99
N SER A 311 25.53 -3.25 12.68
CA SER A 311 26.52 -3.47 11.62
C SER A 311 26.07 -2.85 10.30
N SER A 312 26.89 -1.99 9.70
CA SER A 312 26.56 -1.28 8.46
C SER A 312 26.54 -2.16 7.21
N ILE A 313 27.09 -3.38 7.28
CA ILE A 313 27.29 -4.25 6.13
C ILE A 313 26.00 -4.96 5.69
N PRO A 314 25.23 -5.64 6.56
CA PRO A 314 23.98 -6.29 6.18
C PRO A 314 22.95 -5.29 5.66
N ASP A 315 22.86 -4.11 6.26
CA ASP A 315 21.93 -3.06 5.83
C ASP A 315 22.30 -2.51 4.44
N PHE A 316 23.60 -2.31 4.20
CA PHE A 316 24.09 -1.93 2.87
C PHE A 316 23.84 -3.04 1.84
N ALA A 317 24.10 -4.30 2.20
CA ALA A 317 23.83 -5.44 1.33
C ALA A 317 22.34 -5.52 0.99
N TRP A 318 21.45 -5.37 1.98
CA TRP A 318 20.01 -5.32 1.79
C TRP A 318 19.59 -4.19 0.84
N MET A 319 20.10 -2.97 1.02
CA MET A 319 19.83 -1.83 0.13
C MET A 319 20.23 -2.11 -1.32
N VAL A 320 21.41 -2.72 -1.52
CA VAL A 320 21.90 -3.11 -2.86
C VAL A 320 21.02 -4.22 -3.45
N THR A 321 20.68 -5.25 -2.67
CA THR A 321 19.81 -6.34 -3.11
C THR A 321 18.42 -5.82 -3.49
N LEU A 322 17.84 -4.95 -2.67
CA LEU A 322 16.54 -4.33 -2.92
C LEU A 322 16.57 -3.50 -4.22
N THR A 323 17.59 -2.67 -4.38
CA THR A 323 17.73 -1.81 -5.57
C THR A 323 17.90 -2.64 -6.85
N THR A 324 18.71 -3.69 -6.80
CA THR A 324 18.95 -4.57 -7.96
C THR A 324 17.75 -5.44 -8.29
N GLY A 325 17.08 -6.02 -7.28
CA GLY A 325 15.86 -6.80 -7.46
C GLY A 325 14.72 -5.96 -8.04
N LEU A 326 14.54 -4.72 -7.56
CA LEU A 326 13.55 -3.78 -8.10
C LEU A 326 13.90 -3.27 -9.48
N GLY A 327 15.17 -2.98 -9.73
CA GLY A 327 15.67 -2.63 -11.05
C GLY A 327 15.36 -3.73 -12.08
N LEU A 328 15.53 -5.00 -11.71
CA LEU A 328 15.18 -6.13 -12.56
C LEU A 328 13.67 -6.25 -12.77
N ALA A 329 12.85 -6.15 -11.72
CA ALA A 329 11.40 -6.22 -11.84
C ALA A 329 10.85 -5.10 -12.75
N ALA A 330 11.37 -3.87 -12.60
CA ALA A 330 11.05 -2.75 -13.48
C ALA A 330 11.48 -2.99 -14.94
N LEU A 331 12.66 -3.59 -15.14
CA LEU A 331 13.17 -3.96 -16.45
C LEU A 331 12.22 -4.95 -17.16
N ILE A 332 11.81 -6.01 -16.47
CA ILE A 332 10.90 -7.03 -17.01
C ILE A 332 9.55 -6.39 -17.36
N SER A 333 8.95 -5.62 -16.45
CA SER A 333 7.66 -4.97 -16.69
C SER A 333 7.70 -3.97 -17.84
N SER A 334 8.79 -3.20 -17.98
CA SER A 334 8.93 -2.25 -19.09
C SER A 334 9.04 -2.95 -20.44
N ILE A 335 9.73 -4.10 -20.50
CA ILE A 335 9.80 -4.89 -21.74
C ILE A 335 8.42 -5.45 -22.08
N GLY A 336 7.69 -5.97 -21.07
CA GLY A 336 6.32 -6.44 -21.24
C GLY A 336 5.38 -5.36 -21.77
N GLU A 337 5.52 -4.12 -21.29
CA GLU A 337 4.75 -2.98 -21.78
C GLU A 337 5.09 -2.61 -23.25
N LEU A 338 6.34 -2.80 -23.67
CA LEU A 338 6.76 -2.46 -25.03
C LEU A 338 6.32 -3.53 -26.05
N GLN A 339 6.20 -4.80 -25.66
CA GLN A 339 5.73 -5.89 -26.53
C GLN A 339 4.22 -5.84 -26.85
N HIS A 340 3.52 -4.80 -26.40
CA HIS A 340 2.07 -4.71 -26.23
C HIS A 340 1.28 -4.36 -27.51
N ARG A 341 1.54 -4.98 -28.67
CA ARG A 341 0.71 -4.67 -29.85
C ARG A 341 -0.60 -5.45 -29.99
N HIS A 342 -0.77 -6.74 -29.64
CA HIS A 342 -1.98 -7.46 -30.13
C HIS A 342 -2.67 -8.59 -29.30
N TYR A 343 -2.59 -8.71 -27.96
CA TYR A 343 -3.34 -9.82 -27.29
C TYR A 343 -3.78 -9.59 -25.82
N LEU A 344 -4.86 -10.28 -25.39
CA LEU A 344 -5.41 -10.34 -24.02
C LEU A 344 -4.40 -10.84 -22.96
N PHE A 345 -3.39 -11.62 -23.37
CA PHE A 345 -2.28 -12.06 -22.51
C PHE A 345 -1.31 -10.91 -22.14
N SER A 346 -1.44 -9.74 -22.76
CA SER A 346 -0.61 -8.55 -22.47
C SER A 346 -0.74 -8.05 -21.03
N PHE A 347 -1.92 -8.18 -20.43
CA PHE A 347 -2.13 -7.83 -19.03
C PHE A 347 -1.26 -8.71 -18.12
N LEU A 348 -1.24 -10.02 -18.35
CA LEU A 348 -0.40 -10.96 -17.60
C LEU A 348 1.09 -10.66 -17.74
N TYR A 349 1.55 -10.26 -18.93
CA TYR A 349 2.96 -9.88 -19.15
C TYR A 349 3.34 -8.58 -18.44
N ARG A 350 2.46 -7.58 -18.45
CA ARG A 350 2.69 -6.30 -17.77
C ARG A 350 2.88 -6.47 -16.26
N TYR A 351 2.09 -7.36 -15.67
CA TYR A 351 2.13 -7.67 -14.25
C TYR A 351 2.89 -8.96 -13.92
N ALA A 352 3.64 -9.53 -14.88
CA ALA A 352 4.32 -10.82 -14.70
C ALA A 352 5.29 -10.79 -13.51
N SER A 353 6.06 -9.72 -13.36
CA SER A 353 6.97 -9.53 -12.22
C SER A 353 6.22 -9.54 -10.88
N LEU A 354 5.05 -8.89 -10.83
CA LEU A 354 4.19 -8.84 -9.65
C LEU A 354 3.57 -10.20 -9.34
N VAL A 355 3.03 -10.90 -10.35
CA VAL A 355 2.46 -12.25 -10.19
C VAL A 355 3.53 -13.24 -9.72
N ILE A 356 4.72 -13.23 -10.33
CA ILE A 356 5.86 -14.07 -9.92
C ILE A 356 6.28 -13.76 -8.48
N CYS A 357 6.32 -12.48 -8.10
CA CYS A 357 6.61 -12.06 -6.73
C CYS A 357 5.56 -12.56 -5.73
N ILE A 358 4.26 -12.51 -6.07
CA ILE A 358 3.18 -13.03 -5.21
C ILE A 358 3.27 -14.54 -5.06
N VAL A 359 3.45 -15.28 -6.16
CA VAL A 359 3.61 -16.75 -6.11
C VAL A 359 4.86 -17.10 -5.30
N GLY A 360 5.97 -16.40 -5.52
CA GLY A 360 7.18 -16.54 -4.74
C GLY A 360 6.97 -16.27 -3.25
N ALA A 361 6.20 -15.23 -2.90
CA ALA A 361 5.81 -14.91 -1.53
C ALA A 361 5.04 -16.06 -0.87
N ILE A 362 4.01 -16.58 -1.55
CA ILE A 362 3.18 -17.67 -1.04
C ILE A 362 4.03 -18.93 -0.82
N LEU A 363 4.86 -19.30 -1.80
CA LEU A 363 5.76 -20.45 -1.68
C LEU A 363 6.76 -20.26 -0.53
N TRP A 364 7.35 -19.07 -0.41
CA TRP A 364 8.29 -18.77 0.66
C TRP A 364 7.62 -18.80 2.04
N LEU A 365 6.43 -18.20 2.20
CA LEU A 365 5.65 -18.25 3.44
C LEU A 365 5.27 -19.67 3.81
N PHE A 366 4.90 -20.50 2.83
CA PHE A 366 4.59 -21.91 3.06
C PHE A 366 5.80 -22.67 3.64
N THR A 367 7.02 -22.30 3.25
CA THR A 367 8.24 -22.88 3.86
C THR A 367 8.41 -22.52 5.34
N LEU A 368 7.73 -21.50 5.87
CA LEU A 368 7.78 -21.16 7.30
C LEU A 368 7.03 -22.17 8.17
N LEU A 369 6.06 -22.89 7.60
CA LEU A 369 5.27 -23.90 8.30
C LEU A 369 6.00 -25.26 8.42
N GLY A 370 7.01 -25.49 7.57
CA GLY A 370 7.78 -26.73 7.53
C GLY A 370 9.06 -26.67 8.35
N GLY A 371 9.44 -27.82 8.94
CA GLY A 371 10.75 -28.05 9.56
C GLY A 371 11.67 -28.91 8.68
N GLY A 372 12.97 -28.90 8.98
CA GLY A 372 13.98 -29.78 8.37
C GLY A 372 14.88 -29.11 7.31
N ASP A 373 16.00 -29.77 7.01
CA ASP A 373 17.08 -29.22 6.17
C ASP A 373 16.64 -28.93 4.73
N PHE A 374 15.75 -29.77 4.18
CA PHE A 374 15.21 -29.56 2.83
C PHE A 374 14.36 -28.28 2.75
N VAL A 375 13.53 -28.02 3.77
CA VAL A 375 12.70 -26.80 3.82
C VAL A 375 13.57 -25.57 4.00
N LEU A 376 14.64 -25.67 4.79
CA LEU A 376 15.64 -24.62 4.98
C LEU A 376 16.36 -24.25 3.67
N PHE A 377 16.79 -25.28 2.94
CA PHE A 377 17.38 -25.12 1.61
C PHE A 377 16.39 -24.46 0.65
N LEU A 378 15.15 -24.95 0.59
CA LEU A 378 14.12 -24.40 -0.30
C LEU A 378 13.81 -22.93 0.03
N ARG A 379 13.72 -22.58 1.31
CA ARG A 379 13.51 -21.20 1.76
C ARG A 379 14.64 -20.28 1.31
N SER A 380 15.88 -20.71 1.49
CA SER A 380 17.08 -19.96 1.10
C SER A 380 17.19 -19.82 -0.42
N ALA A 381 16.88 -20.90 -1.16
CA ALA A 381 16.83 -20.90 -2.61
C ALA A 381 15.77 -19.92 -3.13
N LEU A 382 14.53 -19.99 -2.64
CA LEU A 382 13.45 -19.07 -3.02
C LEU A 382 13.82 -17.61 -2.74
N ALA A 383 14.41 -17.32 -1.57
CA ALA A 383 14.85 -15.97 -1.22
C ALA A 383 15.98 -15.45 -2.13
N SER A 384 16.86 -16.34 -2.58
CA SER A 384 17.96 -15.98 -3.49
C SER A 384 17.51 -15.77 -4.95
N LEU A 385 16.36 -16.30 -5.36
CA LEU A 385 15.89 -16.19 -6.74
C LEU A 385 15.41 -14.76 -7.02
N PRO A 386 15.87 -14.11 -8.11
CA PRO A 386 15.38 -12.78 -8.47
C PRO A 386 13.88 -12.77 -8.76
N VAL A 387 13.21 -11.67 -8.43
CA VAL A 387 11.73 -11.48 -8.52
C VAL A 387 10.91 -12.39 -7.60
N ILE A 388 11.17 -13.70 -7.56
CA ILE A 388 10.51 -14.65 -6.64
C ILE A 388 10.88 -14.30 -5.18
N GLY A 389 12.17 -14.12 -4.93
CA GLY A 389 12.73 -13.78 -3.62
C GLY A 389 12.62 -12.31 -3.25
N LEU A 390 11.91 -11.49 -4.04
CA LEU A 390 11.77 -10.07 -3.74
C LEU A 390 11.04 -9.86 -2.40
N THR A 391 10.02 -10.67 -2.11
CA THR A 391 9.29 -10.63 -0.83
C THR A 391 10.19 -10.89 0.37
N PRO A 392 10.92 -12.01 0.49
CA PRO A 392 11.83 -12.20 1.61
C PRO A 392 12.93 -11.13 1.68
N VAL A 393 13.41 -10.60 0.55
CA VAL A 393 14.35 -9.47 0.55
C VAL A 393 13.70 -8.21 1.13
N LEU A 394 12.44 -7.92 0.85
CA LEU A 394 11.72 -6.79 1.46
C LEU A 394 11.56 -6.96 2.96
N LEU A 395 11.29 -8.19 3.38
CA LEU A 395 11.08 -8.55 4.78
C LEU A 395 12.41 -8.74 5.54
N SER A 396 13.56 -8.54 4.90
CA SER A 396 14.89 -8.70 5.52
C SER A 396 15.09 -7.96 6.84
N PRO A 397 14.56 -6.72 7.04
CA PRO A 397 14.71 -6.05 8.33
C PRO A 397 14.10 -6.83 9.51
N VAL A 398 13.08 -7.65 9.23
CA VAL A 398 12.35 -8.44 10.22
C VAL A 398 12.94 -9.83 10.35
N PHE A 399 13.17 -10.49 9.22
CA PHE A 399 13.56 -11.90 9.19
C PHE A 399 15.08 -12.09 9.20
N ARG A 400 15.88 -11.10 8.78
CA ARG A 400 17.35 -11.14 8.73
C ARG A 400 17.88 -12.40 8.01
N PRO A 401 17.66 -12.52 6.69
CA PRO A 401 18.27 -13.59 5.90
C PRO A 401 19.79 -13.47 5.93
N SER A 402 20.46 -14.60 5.74
CA SER A 402 21.93 -14.60 5.72
C SER A 402 22.50 -13.73 4.60
N LEU A 403 23.67 -13.14 4.84
CA LEU A 403 24.36 -12.28 3.86
C LEU A 403 24.60 -13.01 2.53
N SER A 404 24.82 -14.33 2.56
CA SER A 404 25.03 -15.15 1.36
C SER A 404 23.78 -15.20 0.47
N VAL A 405 22.58 -15.24 1.05
CA VAL A 405 21.31 -15.20 0.31
C VAL A 405 21.13 -13.84 -0.36
N LEU A 406 21.40 -12.74 0.35
CA LEU A 406 21.33 -11.38 -0.19
C LEU A 406 22.34 -11.17 -1.33
N ALA A 407 23.57 -11.62 -1.14
CA ALA A 407 24.62 -11.55 -2.16
C ALA A 407 24.22 -12.36 -3.42
N LEU A 408 23.74 -13.59 -3.24
CA LEU A 408 23.32 -14.44 -4.35
C LEU A 408 22.16 -13.82 -5.13
N HIS A 409 21.15 -13.28 -4.44
CA HIS A 409 20.04 -12.55 -5.06
C HIS A 409 20.54 -11.36 -5.89
N THR A 410 21.48 -10.58 -5.36
CA THR A 410 22.09 -9.45 -6.06
C THR A 410 22.80 -9.89 -7.34
N PHE A 411 23.68 -10.91 -7.24
CA PHE A 411 24.43 -11.39 -8.39
C PHE A 411 23.53 -11.98 -9.47
N LEU A 412 22.53 -12.78 -9.09
CA LEU A 412 21.55 -13.33 -10.02
C LEU A 412 20.71 -12.22 -10.67
N SER A 413 20.31 -11.21 -9.90
CA SER A 413 19.54 -10.07 -10.41
C SER A 413 20.33 -9.27 -11.44
N LEU A 414 21.59 -8.94 -11.13
CA LEU A 414 22.49 -8.24 -12.06
C LEU A 414 22.78 -9.08 -13.31
N GLY A 415 23.00 -10.39 -13.16
CA GLY A 415 23.20 -11.32 -14.26
C GLY A 415 22.01 -11.38 -15.20
N LEU A 416 20.79 -11.49 -14.65
CA LEU A 416 19.54 -11.47 -15.43
C LEU A 416 19.31 -10.11 -16.08
N MET A 417 19.52 -8.99 -15.37
CA MET A 417 19.41 -7.66 -15.95
C MET A 417 20.34 -7.51 -17.16
N TRP A 418 21.59 -7.92 -17.03
CA TRP A 418 22.56 -7.88 -18.13
C TRP A 418 22.15 -8.78 -19.29
N GLY A 419 21.69 -10.00 -19.01
CA GLY A 419 21.20 -10.95 -20.01
C GLY A 419 19.99 -10.42 -20.78
N ILE A 420 18.96 -9.95 -20.07
CA ILE A 420 17.74 -9.36 -20.63
C ILE A 420 18.08 -8.13 -21.47
N LEU A 421 18.90 -7.23 -20.93
CA LEU A 421 19.35 -6.03 -21.65
C LEU A 421 20.19 -6.36 -22.87
N ARG A 422 20.86 -7.53 -22.94
CA ARG A 422 21.64 -7.97 -24.11
C ARG A 422 20.75 -8.65 -25.15
N TYR A 423 19.82 -9.51 -24.71
CA TYR A 423 18.94 -10.26 -25.60
C TYR A 423 17.94 -9.35 -26.32
N ASN A 424 17.32 -8.42 -25.60
CA ASN A 424 16.27 -7.57 -26.16
C ASN A 424 16.80 -6.39 -27.00
N GLN A 425 18.12 -6.19 -27.13
CA GLN A 425 18.68 -5.04 -27.88
C GLN A 425 18.24 -5.02 -29.34
N ARG A 426 18.15 -6.20 -29.97
CA ARG A 426 17.77 -6.31 -31.38
C ARG A 426 16.28 -6.05 -31.58
N TRP A 427 15.45 -6.65 -30.71
CA TRP A 427 14.01 -6.45 -30.75
C TRP A 427 13.65 -4.97 -30.53
N PHE A 428 14.31 -4.31 -29.59
CA PHE A 428 14.15 -2.88 -29.35
C PHE A 428 14.55 -2.03 -30.56
N ALA A 429 15.70 -2.30 -31.18
CA ALA A 429 16.12 -1.60 -32.38
C ALA A 429 15.10 -1.74 -33.53
N ALA A 430 14.55 -2.94 -33.72
CA ALA A 430 13.51 -3.18 -34.74
C ALA A 430 12.19 -2.45 -34.42
N HIS A 431 11.79 -2.40 -33.14
CA HIS A 431 10.55 -1.74 -32.75
C HIS A 431 10.56 -0.21 -32.96
N LEU A 432 11.74 0.42 -32.99
CA LEU A 432 11.87 1.84 -33.36
C LEU A 432 11.70 2.12 -34.83
N GLU A 433 12.06 1.17 -35.69
CA GLU A 433 11.83 1.33 -37.12
C GLU A 433 10.32 1.28 -37.45
N GLU A 434 9.52 0.67 -36.56
CA GLU A 434 8.06 0.59 -36.65
C GLU A 434 7.29 1.74 -35.95
N LEU A 435 7.97 2.60 -35.18
CA LEU A 435 7.41 3.77 -34.48
C LEU A 435 7.73 5.04 -35.26
#